data_AF-A0A9W7B4I8-F1
#
_entry.id   AF-A0A9W7B4I8-F1
#
_cell.length_a   1.000
_cell.length_b   1.000
_cell.length_c   1.000
_cell.angle_alpha   90.00
_cell.angle_beta   90.00
_cell.angle_gamma   90.00
#
_symmetry.space_group_name_H-M   'P 1'
#
loop_
_entity.id
_entity.type
_entity.pdbx_description
1 polymer ?
#
loop_
_entity_poly.entity_id
_entity_poly.type
_entity_poly.pdbx_seq_one_letter_code
_entity_poly.pdbx_strand_id
1 'polypeptide(L)'
;MISSTLLSLLLLSHITRPTASQSVTTLPSTDEEEYSTLSTAFDSVLPQEVFNEVKKECDRFNSLGDVYNLGDMKFGKKSTNWLAMSEGVESAEPRNFIEYAIHQFYELAIPEHFYGDNYNIKHYDKLTRYSKSDIQGAEWWIQARSGKEGIGFHYDKDEAYASNYMTMSFPIISTITYLTDAGAPTLILNQTSLDGSQEFPEVPHEGFLSYPKANRHVLFRGDLNHGVSKTLSLDEDQPNSRVTLLVNWWTKKPMEPNCMVFTDEIAKKSGFVYPDKVAKVVETSKSVGPNKVNSETTPFLNITDPKNKNTKMYTRHMERFPPNDGFHYDMPKPKDLIAHTLYAINWSWNHVFGTVGMLDLWNQNQISSLFRIAEPKLIVFIHDDRDLEGTFGINWWLQPLAKKYQDRVKTYTATKEKASNAWGEFGIIESDLPIAVMHDTKTNRKLVLERGSVFGEDKVEELMKKFLGESSSDEL
;
A
#
# COMPACT_ATOMS: atom_id res chain seq x y z
N MET A 1 60.44 35.71 -22.27
CA MET A 1 59.90 36.85 -21.50
C MET A 1 58.74 36.32 -20.67
N ILE A 2 58.95 36.08 -19.36
CA ILE A 2 58.21 36.68 -18.21
C ILE A 2 56.71 36.34 -18.24
N SER A 3 56.03 35.75 -17.25
CA SER A 3 56.34 35.30 -15.89
C SER A 3 55.12 34.53 -15.34
N SER A 4 55.39 33.60 -14.43
CA SER A 4 54.52 33.05 -13.38
C SER A 4 53.63 34.07 -12.67
N THR A 5 52.46 33.63 -12.19
CA THR A 5 52.05 33.56 -10.75
C THR A 5 50.52 33.48 -10.63
N LEU A 6 49.97 32.33 -10.20
CA LEU A 6 48.60 32.22 -9.71
C LEU A 6 48.55 31.12 -8.64
N LEU A 7 48.87 31.51 -7.41
CA LEU A 7 48.65 30.74 -6.20
C LEU A 7 48.30 31.72 -5.08
N SER A 8 47.31 31.37 -4.25
CA SER A 8 46.87 32.02 -3.01
C SER A 8 45.64 32.93 -3.14
N LEU A 9 44.44 32.34 -2.99
CA LEU A 9 43.30 32.88 -2.21
C LEU A 9 42.11 31.90 -2.27
N LEU A 10 42.24 30.78 -1.53
CA LEU A 10 41.12 29.93 -1.12
C LEU A 10 40.89 30.17 0.37
N LEU A 11 40.10 31.21 0.66
CA LEU A 11 39.61 31.54 1.99
C LEU A 11 38.17 31.01 2.09
N LEU A 12 38.01 29.97 2.91
CA LEU A 12 36.83 29.61 3.70
C LEU A 12 35.57 30.45 3.43
N SER A 13 34.69 29.97 2.54
CA SER A 13 33.27 30.28 2.62
C SER A 13 32.56 29.11 3.30
N HIS A 14 32.27 29.27 4.59
CA HIS A 14 31.26 28.47 5.27
C HIS A 14 29.94 28.56 4.47
N ILE A 15 29.52 27.43 3.92
CA ILE A 15 28.17 27.27 3.39
C ILE A 15 27.23 27.16 4.60
N THR A 16 26.81 28.29 5.12
CA THR A 16 25.60 28.36 5.95
C THR A 16 24.42 28.18 5.00
N ARG A 17 23.80 26.99 5.03
CA ARG A 17 22.50 26.76 4.38
C ARG A 17 21.50 27.77 4.94
N PRO A 18 20.74 28.50 4.11
CA PRO A 18 19.67 29.34 4.61
C PRO A 18 18.56 28.44 5.14
N THR A 19 18.30 28.52 6.44
CA THR A 19 17.04 28.07 7.05
C THR A 19 15.94 28.99 6.56
N ALA A 20 15.40 28.69 5.38
CA ALA A 20 14.13 29.25 4.95
C ALA A 20 13.06 28.70 5.91
N SER A 21 12.58 29.54 6.83
CA SER A 21 11.39 29.21 7.62
C SER A 21 10.21 29.25 6.65
N GLN A 22 9.94 28.12 5.99
CA GLN A 22 8.69 27.96 5.26
C GLN A 22 7.56 28.13 6.28
N SER A 23 6.72 29.12 6.05
CA SER A 23 5.45 29.26 6.75
C SER A 23 4.62 28.03 6.39
N VAL A 24 4.66 27.00 7.24
CA VAL A 24 3.77 25.85 7.16
C VAL A 24 2.37 26.39 7.30
N THR A 25 1.61 26.37 6.20
CA THR A 25 0.18 26.64 6.25
C THR A 25 -0.41 25.60 7.19
N THR A 26 -0.79 26.02 8.40
CA THR A 26 -1.31 25.13 9.43
C THR A 26 -2.56 24.45 8.89
N LEU A 27 -2.50 23.12 8.72
CA LEU A 27 -3.68 22.30 8.46
C LEU A 27 -4.69 22.55 9.60
N PRO A 28 -6.00 22.67 9.30
CA PRO A 28 -7.01 22.96 10.30
C PRO A 28 -6.95 21.94 11.45
N SER A 29 -6.93 22.44 12.69
CA SER A 29 -6.84 21.62 13.90
C SER A 29 -8.02 20.66 14.01
N THR A 30 -7.72 19.39 14.25
CA THR A 30 -8.69 18.31 14.44
C THR A 30 -9.13 18.22 15.90
N ASP A 31 -10.40 18.49 16.17
CA ASP A 31 -11.05 18.14 17.45
C ASP A 31 -11.08 16.61 17.61
N GLU A 32 -10.77 16.17 18.85
CA GLU A 32 -10.78 14.82 19.45
C GLU A 32 -10.04 13.67 18.73
N GLU A 33 -9.03 13.13 19.43
CA GLU A 33 -8.18 11.99 19.05
C GLU A 33 -8.98 10.69 18.94
N GLU A 34 -9.65 10.46 17.81
CA GLU A 34 -10.00 9.09 17.42
C GLU A 34 -8.73 8.39 16.93
N TYR A 35 -8.23 7.45 17.74
CA TYR A 35 -7.13 6.56 17.37
C TYR A 35 -7.46 5.86 16.04
N SER A 36 -6.60 5.97 15.03
CA SER A 36 -6.66 5.10 13.86
C SER A 36 -6.47 3.66 14.32
N THR A 37 -7.54 2.87 14.31
CA THR A 37 -7.52 1.46 14.74
C THR A 37 -6.74 0.54 13.80
N LEU A 38 -6.32 1.04 12.63
CA LEU A 38 -5.68 0.24 11.60
C LEU A 38 -4.22 -0.09 11.90
N SER A 39 -3.50 0.81 12.56
CA SER A 39 -2.04 0.70 12.69
C SER A 39 -1.49 1.47 13.87
N THR A 40 -0.38 0.99 14.40
CA THR A 40 0.44 1.64 15.42
C THR A 40 1.88 1.71 14.93
N ALA A 41 2.63 2.74 15.31
CA ALA A 41 4.03 2.85 14.94
C ALA A 41 4.90 3.35 16.08
N PHE A 42 6.17 2.97 16.04
CA PHE A 42 7.19 3.27 17.04
C PHE A 42 8.44 3.78 16.34
N ASP A 43 8.88 4.99 16.69
CA ASP A 43 10.10 5.59 16.17
C ASP A 43 11.28 5.31 17.10
N SER A 44 12.46 5.16 16.51
CA SER A 44 13.68 4.82 17.25
C SER A 44 13.51 3.55 18.09
N VAL A 45 12.83 2.54 17.52
CA VAL A 45 12.39 1.35 18.26
C VAL A 45 13.55 0.55 18.84
N LEU A 46 14.69 0.50 18.13
CA LEU A 46 15.92 -0.15 18.58
C LEU A 46 16.94 0.91 19.05
N PRO A 47 17.81 0.59 20.02
CA PRO A 47 18.98 1.42 20.31
C PRO A 47 19.81 1.65 19.04
N GLN A 48 20.33 2.88 18.85
CA GLN A 48 20.97 3.27 17.58
C GLN A 48 22.12 2.35 17.17
N GLU A 49 22.93 1.87 18.12
CA GLU A 49 24.03 0.93 17.85
C GLU A 49 23.50 -0.42 17.33
N VAL A 50 22.46 -0.95 17.96
CA VAL A 50 21.78 -2.18 17.52
C VAL A 50 21.16 -1.98 16.14
N PHE A 51 20.41 -0.90 15.93
CA PHE A 51 19.80 -0.58 14.64
C PHE A 51 20.83 -0.52 13.51
N ASN A 52 22.00 0.10 13.75
CA ASN A 52 23.07 0.16 12.77
C ASN A 52 23.61 -1.23 12.40
N GLU A 53 23.70 -2.16 13.36
CA GLU A 53 24.11 -3.53 13.07
C GLU A 53 23.02 -4.34 12.37
N VAL A 54 21.75 -4.19 12.76
CA VAL A 54 20.60 -4.76 12.05
C VAL A 54 20.58 -4.32 10.60
N LYS A 55 20.76 -3.02 10.33
CA LYS A 55 20.80 -2.47 8.98
C LYS A 55 21.91 -3.11 8.13
N LYS A 56 23.15 -3.14 8.64
CA LYS A 56 24.29 -3.79 7.95
C LYS A 56 24.01 -5.26 7.66
N GLU A 57 23.38 -5.94 8.61
CA GLU A 57 23.06 -7.36 8.50
C GLU A 57 21.97 -7.63 7.45
N CYS A 58 20.91 -6.81 7.43
CA CYS A 58 19.86 -6.84 6.40
C CYS A 58 20.42 -6.54 5.00
N ASP A 59 21.32 -5.56 4.86
CA ASP A 59 21.98 -5.26 3.59
C ASP A 59 22.79 -6.47 3.10
N ARG A 60 23.54 -7.11 4.00
CA ARG A 60 24.29 -8.33 3.69
C ARG A 60 23.36 -9.48 3.31
N PHE A 61 22.30 -9.71 4.07
CA PHE A 61 21.35 -10.79 3.78
C PHE A 61 20.66 -10.59 2.43
N ASN A 62 20.20 -9.37 2.14
CA ASN A 62 19.59 -9.03 0.86
C ASN A 62 20.55 -9.26 -0.33
N SER A 63 21.85 -9.05 -0.13
CA SER A 63 22.87 -9.31 -1.17
C SER A 63 23.10 -10.80 -1.47
N LEU A 64 22.74 -11.71 -0.55
CA LEU A 64 22.86 -13.16 -0.77
C LEU A 64 21.78 -13.72 -1.70
N GLY A 65 20.68 -12.97 -1.93
CA GLY A 65 19.55 -13.46 -2.69
C GLY A 65 18.70 -14.48 -1.92
N ASP A 66 18.05 -15.39 -2.64
CA ASP A 66 17.30 -16.48 -2.02
C ASP A 66 18.28 -17.56 -1.55
N VAL A 67 18.46 -17.64 -0.23
CA VAL A 67 19.41 -18.57 0.42
C VAL A 67 18.95 -20.02 0.36
N TYR A 68 17.67 -20.28 0.06
CA TYR A 68 17.10 -21.62 -0.04
C TYR A 68 16.99 -22.12 -1.48
N ASN A 69 16.76 -21.22 -2.44
CA ASN A 69 16.57 -21.57 -3.84
C ASN A 69 17.52 -20.78 -4.75
N LEU A 70 18.54 -21.46 -5.29
CA LEU A 70 19.36 -20.96 -6.40
C LEU A 70 18.73 -21.21 -7.79
N GLY A 71 17.47 -21.70 -7.85
CA GLY A 71 16.74 -22.08 -9.06
C GLY A 71 15.44 -21.31 -9.28
N ASP A 72 14.57 -21.80 -10.17
CA ASP A 72 13.32 -21.13 -10.55
C ASP A 72 12.38 -20.93 -9.34
N MET A 73 11.85 -19.71 -9.21
CA MET A 73 10.91 -19.33 -8.15
C MET A 73 9.65 -20.19 -8.20
N LYS A 74 9.44 -21.05 -7.20
CA LYS A 74 8.20 -21.83 -7.09
C LYS A 74 7.04 -20.89 -6.70
N PHE A 75 5.97 -20.90 -7.50
CA PHE A 75 4.85 -19.94 -7.44
C PHE A 75 5.25 -18.47 -7.71
N GLY A 76 6.41 -18.22 -8.32
CA GLY A 76 6.83 -16.88 -8.73
C GLY A 76 7.22 -15.94 -7.58
N LYS A 77 7.44 -16.47 -6.36
CA LYS A 77 7.86 -15.68 -5.18
C LYS A 77 9.12 -16.24 -4.55
N LYS A 78 9.93 -15.35 -3.98
CA LYS A 78 11.11 -15.70 -3.17
C LYS A 78 10.65 -16.33 -1.84
N SER A 79 11.46 -17.23 -1.30
CA SER A 79 11.21 -17.78 0.03
C SER A 79 11.48 -16.74 1.14
N THR A 80 10.63 -16.73 2.15
CA THR A 80 10.78 -16.02 3.42
C THR A 80 11.38 -16.95 4.48
N ASN A 81 11.74 -16.38 5.63
CA ASN A 81 12.37 -17.10 6.73
C ASN A 81 11.42 -17.24 7.91
N TRP A 82 11.44 -18.38 8.59
CA TRP A 82 10.70 -18.63 9.81
C TRP A 82 11.62 -18.65 11.02
N LEU A 83 11.23 -17.93 12.07
CA LEU A 83 11.77 -18.01 13.42
C LEU A 83 10.64 -18.42 14.38
N ALA A 84 10.77 -19.56 15.05
CA ALA A 84 9.77 -20.00 16.03
C ALA A 84 9.84 -19.14 17.30
N MET A 85 8.68 -18.88 17.92
CA MET A 85 8.55 -18.09 19.16
C MET A 85 7.89 -18.90 20.29
N SER A 86 7.69 -20.21 20.14
CA SER A 86 7.05 -21.06 21.16
C SER A 86 7.74 -21.02 22.53
N GLU A 87 7.01 -21.35 23.60
CA GLU A 87 7.54 -21.45 24.98
C GLU A 87 8.93 -22.15 25.02
N GLY A 88 9.94 -21.42 25.50
CA GLY A 88 11.34 -21.87 25.57
C GLY A 88 12.25 -21.42 24.42
N VAL A 89 11.70 -20.97 23.28
CA VAL A 89 12.46 -20.36 22.17
C VAL A 89 12.58 -18.85 22.33
N GLU A 90 11.63 -18.20 23.02
CA GLU A 90 11.76 -16.78 23.41
C GLU A 90 13.00 -16.53 24.29
N SER A 91 13.47 -17.56 25.00
CA SER A 91 14.71 -17.54 25.79
C SER A 91 15.97 -17.97 25.03
N ALA A 92 15.84 -18.35 23.75
CA ALA A 92 17.01 -18.69 22.96
C ALA A 92 17.84 -17.43 22.69
N GLU A 93 19.14 -17.51 22.97
CA GLU A 93 20.07 -16.44 22.66
C GLU A 93 20.08 -16.18 21.15
N PRO A 94 19.81 -14.94 20.70
CA PRO A 94 19.72 -14.62 19.29
C PRO A 94 21.07 -14.86 18.61
N ARG A 95 21.04 -15.55 17.46
CA ARG A 95 22.27 -15.92 16.75
C ARG A 95 22.92 -14.72 16.07
N ASN A 96 22.13 -13.70 15.74
CA ASN A 96 22.48 -12.53 14.94
C ASN A 96 21.60 -11.32 15.29
N PHE A 97 21.83 -10.17 14.65
CA PHE A 97 21.12 -8.94 14.98
C PHE A 97 19.68 -8.91 14.45
N ILE A 98 19.38 -9.58 13.32
CA ILE A 98 18.01 -9.70 12.81
C ILE A 98 17.14 -10.47 13.81
N GLU A 99 17.61 -11.61 14.32
CA GLU A 99 16.91 -12.36 15.35
C GLU A 99 16.73 -11.51 16.61
N TYR A 100 17.78 -10.85 17.09
CA TYR A 100 17.66 -9.94 18.23
C TYR A 100 16.56 -8.88 18.01
N ALA A 101 16.52 -8.25 16.82
CA ALA A 101 15.48 -7.29 16.47
C ALA A 101 14.08 -7.92 16.46
N ILE A 102 13.91 -9.14 15.94
CA ILE A 102 12.63 -9.86 15.98
C ILE A 102 12.19 -10.12 17.42
N HIS A 103 13.09 -10.60 18.30
CA HIS A 103 12.78 -10.74 19.73
C HIS A 103 12.34 -9.42 20.36
N GLN A 104 12.98 -8.31 19.98
CA GLN A 104 12.59 -6.97 20.43
C GLN A 104 11.20 -6.56 19.90
N PHE A 105 10.90 -6.81 18.63
CA PHE A 105 9.60 -6.47 18.02
C PHE A 105 8.46 -7.33 18.55
N TYR A 106 8.74 -8.56 18.99
CA TYR A 106 7.75 -9.42 19.63
C TYR A 106 7.14 -8.78 20.89
N GLU A 107 7.89 -7.94 21.60
CA GLU A 107 7.34 -7.19 22.74
C GLU A 107 6.25 -6.19 22.35
N LEU A 108 6.26 -5.73 21.10
CA LEU A 108 5.28 -4.79 20.55
C LEU A 108 4.13 -5.50 19.82
N ALA A 109 4.30 -6.77 19.45
CA ALA A 109 3.32 -7.59 18.75
C ALA A 109 2.21 -8.04 19.71
N ILE A 110 1.27 -7.13 20.00
CA ILE A 110 0.15 -7.33 20.93
C ILE A 110 -1.16 -7.37 20.12
N PRO A 111 -1.65 -8.56 19.71
CA PRO A 111 -2.87 -8.69 18.89
C PRO A 111 -4.09 -8.05 19.53
N GLU A 112 -4.16 -8.01 20.85
CA GLU A 112 -5.26 -7.48 21.63
C GLU A 112 -5.55 -6.00 21.32
N HIS A 113 -4.53 -5.24 20.88
CA HIS A 113 -4.70 -3.86 20.41
C HIS A 113 -5.60 -3.75 19.17
N PHE A 114 -5.66 -4.82 18.37
CA PHE A 114 -6.38 -4.84 17.10
C PHE A 114 -7.60 -5.76 17.10
N TYR A 115 -7.62 -6.80 17.93
CA TYR A 115 -8.67 -7.84 17.99
C TYR A 115 -9.49 -7.83 19.29
N GLY A 116 -9.61 -6.67 19.95
CA GLY A 116 -10.33 -6.49 21.22
C GLY A 116 -11.85 -6.66 21.15
N ASP A 117 -12.52 -6.51 22.30
CA ASP A 117 -13.95 -6.85 22.53
C ASP A 117 -14.97 -6.15 21.62
N ASN A 118 -14.60 -5.02 21.02
CA ASN A 118 -15.47 -4.26 20.11
C ASN A 118 -15.25 -4.61 18.62
N TYR A 119 -14.33 -5.53 18.32
CA TYR A 119 -13.95 -5.83 16.94
C TYR A 119 -14.75 -7.02 16.38
N ASN A 120 -15.98 -6.72 15.93
CA ASN A 120 -16.76 -7.63 15.09
C ASN A 120 -16.29 -7.51 13.64
N ILE A 121 -15.40 -8.39 13.19
CA ILE A 121 -15.34 -8.69 11.75
C ILE A 121 -16.69 -9.30 11.41
N LYS A 122 -17.60 -8.50 10.83
CA LYS A 122 -18.94 -8.95 10.42
C LYS A 122 -18.90 -10.18 9.49
N HIS A 123 -17.74 -10.52 8.94
CA HIS A 123 -17.56 -11.55 7.91
C HIS A 123 -17.30 -12.97 8.43
N TYR A 124 -16.93 -13.18 9.70
CA TYR A 124 -16.59 -14.53 10.18
C TYR A 124 -17.72 -15.25 10.93
N ASP A 125 -18.86 -14.60 11.21
CA ASP A 125 -19.92 -15.08 12.13
C ASP A 125 -19.38 -15.53 13.51
N LYS A 126 -18.09 -15.30 13.77
CA LYS A 126 -17.32 -15.73 14.92
C LYS A 126 -16.41 -14.59 15.28
N LEU A 127 -16.44 -14.26 16.56
CA LEU A 127 -15.51 -13.32 17.16
C LEU A 127 -14.12 -13.96 17.15
N THR A 128 -13.25 -13.53 16.25
CA THR A 128 -11.85 -13.97 16.24
C THR A 128 -11.09 -13.13 17.26
N ARG A 129 -10.71 -13.75 18.38
CA ARG A 129 -9.83 -13.14 19.38
C ARG A 129 -8.47 -13.81 19.29
N TYR A 130 -7.43 -13.00 19.14
CA TYR A 130 -6.05 -13.44 19.28
C TYR A 130 -5.45 -12.78 20.52
N SER A 131 -4.59 -13.54 21.18
CA SER A 131 -3.74 -13.10 22.25
C SER A 131 -2.28 -13.17 21.84
N LYS A 132 -1.39 -12.46 22.54
CA LYS A 132 0.06 -12.58 22.30
C LYS A 132 0.55 -14.04 22.38
N SER A 133 -0.01 -14.84 23.30
CA SER A 133 0.32 -16.27 23.44
C SER A 133 -0.09 -17.15 22.27
N ASP A 134 -0.94 -16.67 21.36
CA ASP A 134 -1.28 -17.41 20.14
C ASP A 134 -0.20 -17.33 19.07
N ILE A 135 0.77 -16.42 19.20
CA ILE A 135 1.88 -16.27 18.25
C ILE A 135 2.83 -17.46 18.40
N GLN A 136 2.92 -18.30 17.37
CA GLN A 136 3.85 -19.43 17.32
C GLN A 136 5.19 -19.08 16.68
N GLY A 137 5.24 -18.02 15.88
CA GLY A 137 6.48 -17.57 15.29
C GLY A 137 6.37 -16.36 14.37
N ALA A 138 7.53 -15.97 13.88
CA ALA A 138 7.76 -14.85 12.99
C ALA A 138 8.19 -15.33 11.62
N GLU A 139 7.45 -14.95 10.59
CA GLU A 139 7.92 -14.97 9.21
C GLU A 139 8.63 -13.64 8.93
N TRP A 140 9.83 -13.65 8.35
CA TRP A 140 10.57 -12.43 8.06
C TRP A 140 11.33 -12.46 6.74
N TRP A 141 11.49 -11.28 6.15
CA TRP A 141 12.28 -11.06 4.94
C TRP A 141 12.73 -9.61 4.81
N ILE A 142 13.72 -9.37 3.95
CA ILE A 142 14.18 -8.02 3.60
C ILE A 142 13.62 -7.66 2.23
N GLN A 143 13.21 -6.41 2.10
CA GLN A 143 12.76 -5.85 0.84
C GLN A 143 13.53 -4.56 0.56
N ALA A 144 14.33 -4.59 -0.51
CA ALA A 144 14.97 -3.41 -1.07
C ALA A 144 14.30 -3.04 -2.39
N ARG A 145 13.83 -1.80 -2.49
CA ARG A 145 13.20 -1.23 -3.70
C ARG A 145 13.90 0.07 -4.05
N SER A 146 13.98 0.42 -5.32
CA SER A 146 14.43 1.77 -5.68
C SER A 146 13.44 2.81 -5.13
N GLY A 147 13.89 4.05 -4.91
CA GLY A 147 13.03 5.11 -4.38
C GLY A 147 11.79 5.42 -5.22
N LYS A 148 11.78 4.99 -6.50
CA LYS A 148 10.69 5.24 -7.47
C LYS A 148 9.75 4.04 -7.66
N GLU A 149 10.00 2.92 -6.99
CA GLU A 149 9.19 1.70 -7.11
C GLU A 149 8.03 1.72 -6.11
N GLY A 150 6.81 1.48 -6.63
CA GLY A 150 5.64 1.15 -5.83
C GLY A 150 5.55 -0.36 -5.60
N ILE A 151 4.64 -0.76 -4.73
CA ILE A 151 4.27 -2.15 -4.50
C ILE A 151 2.76 -2.20 -4.62
N GLY A 152 2.28 -3.06 -5.53
CA GLY A 152 0.86 -3.27 -5.73
C GLY A 152 0.17 -3.65 -4.42
N PHE A 153 -1.06 -3.22 -4.27
CA PHE A 153 -1.85 -3.50 -3.08
C PHE A 153 -2.13 -4.99 -2.97
N HIS A 154 -1.92 -5.53 -1.77
CA HIS A 154 -2.02 -6.95 -1.48
C HIS A 154 -2.30 -7.20 -0.01
N TYR A 155 -2.58 -8.47 0.27
CA TYR A 155 -2.55 -9.04 1.62
C TYR A 155 -1.31 -9.90 1.79
N ASP A 156 -0.72 -9.80 2.96
CA ASP A 156 0.25 -10.78 3.44
C ASP A 156 -0.47 -12.09 3.72
N LYS A 157 0.05 -13.20 3.21
CA LYS A 157 -0.63 -14.49 3.30
C LYS A 157 0.36 -15.63 3.19
N ASP A 158 -0.09 -16.81 3.61
CA ASP A 158 0.57 -18.05 3.28
C ASP A 158 0.39 -18.33 1.78
N GLU A 159 1.40 -17.96 0.99
CA GLU A 159 1.38 -18.05 -0.47
C GLU A 159 1.24 -19.49 -0.98
N ALA A 160 1.83 -20.45 -0.27
CA ALA A 160 1.72 -21.86 -0.60
C ALA A 160 0.32 -22.39 -0.27
N TYR A 161 -0.25 -21.97 0.87
CA TYR A 161 -1.64 -22.32 1.22
C TYR A 161 -2.64 -21.73 0.21
N ALA A 162 -2.49 -20.46 -0.14
CA ALA A 162 -3.35 -19.80 -1.13
C ALA A 162 -3.28 -20.48 -2.50
N SER A 163 -2.08 -20.84 -2.95
CA SER A 163 -1.87 -21.52 -4.24
C SER A 163 -2.45 -22.93 -4.25
N ASN A 164 -2.36 -23.67 -3.15
CA ASN A 164 -2.78 -25.07 -3.08
C ASN A 164 -4.28 -25.24 -2.78
N TYR A 165 -4.87 -24.32 -2.02
CA TYR A 165 -6.23 -24.47 -1.50
C TYR A 165 -7.20 -23.40 -1.98
N MET A 166 -6.74 -22.41 -2.75
CA MET A 166 -7.59 -21.32 -3.27
C MET A 166 -8.33 -20.57 -2.16
N THR A 167 -7.67 -20.39 -1.01
CA THR A 167 -8.20 -19.69 0.16
C THR A 167 -7.05 -19.01 0.91
N MET A 168 -7.35 -18.00 1.70
CA MET A 168 -6.33 -17.19 2.36
C MET A 168 -6.10 -17.63 3.81
N SER A 169 -4.85 -17.57 4.23
CA SER A 169 -4.45 -17.60 5.63
C SER A 169 -3.53 -16.41 5.86
N PHE A 170 -3.91 -15.52 6.76
CA PHE A 170 -3.23 -14.26 7.04
C PHE A 170 -2.43 -14.35 8.34
N PRO A 171 -1.36 -13.55 8.50
CA PRO A 171 -0.76 -13.36 9.80
C PRO A 171 -1.74 -12.66 10.75
N ILE A 172 -1.51 -12.78 12.05
CA ILE A 172 -2.26 -12.02 13.06
C ILE A 172 -1.87 -10.54 12.98
N ILE A 173 -0.56 -10.29 12.91
CA ILE A 173 0.01 -8.94 12.81
C ILE A 173 1.03 -8.95 11.69
N SER A 174 0.95 -7.97 10.81
CA SER A 174 2.00 -7.64 9.85
C SER A 174 2.77 -6.42 10.32
N THR A 175 4.06 -6.37 9.98
CA THR A 175 4.91 -5.24 10.38
C THR A 175 5.86 -4.77 9.29
N ILE A 176 6.24 -3.49 9.38
CA ILE A 176 7.21 -2.85 8.51
C ILE A 176 8.22 -2.12 9.37
N THR A 177 9.49 -2.52 9.31
CA THR A 177 10.60 -1.78 9.91
C THR A 177 11.41 -1.09 8.82
N TYR A 178 11.42 0.23 8.83
CA TYR A 178 12.20 1.02 7.87
C TYR A 178 13.68 1.07 8.28
N LEU A 179 14.57 0.63 7.38
CA LEU A 179 16.03 0.69 7.55
C LEU A 179 16.65 1.95 6.92
N THR A 180 15.82 2.69 6.17
CA THR A 180 16.18 3.90 5.42
C THR A 180 15.08 4.93 5.51
N ASP A 181 15.46 6.20 5.33
CA ASP A 181 14.57 7.36 5.29
C ASP A 181 13.97 7.63 3.89
N ALA A 182 14.22 6.75 2.92
CA ALA A 182 13.95 7.01 1.50
C ALA A 182 12.83 6.13 0.91
N GLY A 183 12.20 6.66 -0.13
CA GLY A 183 11.22 6.00 -1.00
C GLY A 183 9.76 6.33 -0.69
N ALA A 184 8.87 5.71 -1.47
CA ALA A 184 7.44 5.91 -1.36
C ALA A 184 6.86 5.38 -0.02
N PRO A 185 5.80 6.03 0.50
CA PRO A 185 5.15 5.62 1.75
C PRO A 185 4.37 4.31 1.60
N THR A 186 4.24 3.60 2.70
CA THR A 186 3.27 2.50 2.80
C THR A 186 1.89 3.06 3.13
N LEU A 187 0.88 2.64 2.38
CA LEU A 187 -0.53 2.90 2.64
C LEU A 187 -1.21 1.60 3.05
N ILE A 188 -1.80 1.59 4.25
CA ILE A 188 -2.58 0.49 4.82
C ILE A 188 -4.05 0.91 4.78
N LEU A 189 -4.94 0.05 4.33
CA LEU A 189 -6.36 0.35 4.12
C LEU A 189 -7.22 -0.50 5.04
N ASN A 190 -8.41 -0.02 5.40
CA ASN A 190 -9.36 -0.77 6.21
C ASN A 190 -10.08 -1.92 5.47
N GLN A 191 -9.56 -2.34 4.32
CA GLN A 191 -10.09 -3.46 3.56
C GLN A 191 -9.51 -4.77 4.05
N THR A 192 -10.38 -5.77 4.14
CA THR A 192 -10.05 -7.16 4.48
C THR A 192 -10.64 -8.08 3.42
N SER A 193 -10.11 -9.30 3.31
CA SER A 193 -10.62 -10.35 2.44
C SER A 193 -10.77 -11.65 3.20
N LEU A 194 -11.84 -12.42 2.96
CA LEU A 194 -11.99 -13.76 3.54
C LEU A 194 -11.14 -14.80 2.80
N ASP A 195 -11.17 -14.75 1.48
CA ASP A 195 -10.61 -15.75 0.58
C ASP A 195 -9.85 -15.14 -0.62
N GLY A 196 -9.69 -13.81 -0.63
CA GLY A 196 -9.05 -13.08 -1.72
C GLY A 196 -9.96 -12.81 -2.92
N SER A 197 -11.25 -13.16 -2.86
CA SER A 197 -12.19 -12.96 -3.96
C SER A 197 -12.98 -11.65 -3.86
N GLN A 198 -13.19 -11.16 -2.64
CA GLN A 198 -13.98 -9.96 -2.37
C GLN A 198 -13.41 -9.20 -1.19
N GLU A 199 -13.37 -7.87 -1.33
CA GLU A 199 -12.88 -6.97 -0.31
C GLU A 199 -14.02 -6.35 0.49
N PHE A 200 -13.77 -6.19 1.79
CA PHE A 200 -14.70 -5.62 2.73
C PHE A 200 -14.02 -4.55 3.60
N PRO A 201 -14.48 -3.29 3.54
CA PRO A 201 -15.47 -2.77 2.58
C PRO A 201 -14.96 -2.87 1.13
N GLU A 202 -15.87 -2.85 0.14
CA GLU A 202 -15.48 -2.89 -1.28
C GLU A 202 -14.63 -1.67 -1.68
N VAL A 203 -14.94 -0.52 -1.08
CA VAL A 203 -14.17 0.71 -1.22
C VAL A 203 -13.65 1.08 0.17
N PRO A 204 -12.34 1.23 0.37
CA PRO A 204 -11.80 1.68 1.65
C PRO A 204 -12.34 3.08 1.96
N HIS A 205 -12.51 3.37 3.24
CA HIS A 205 -12.85 4.72 3.70
C HIS A 205 -11.92 5.19 4.81
N GLU A 206 -11.06 4.31 5.30
CA GLU A 206 -10.00 4.65 6.24
C GLU A 206 -8.66 4.11 5.71
N GLY A 207 -7.59 4.82 6.04
CA GLY A 207 -6.25 4.39 5.74
C GLY A 207 -5.23 4.92 6.73
N PHE A 208 -4.05 4.31 6.72
CA PHE A 208 -2.89 4.74 7.50
C PHE A 208 -1.69 4.85 6.56
N LEU A 209 -1.13 6.06 6.43
CA LEU A 209 0.01 6.35 5.58
C LEU A 209 1.26 6.52 6.43
N SER A 210 2.28 5.72 6.14
CA SER A 210 3.55 5.76 6.86
C SER A 210 4.68 6.11 5.91
N TYR A 211 5.22 7.32 6.03
CA TYR A 211 6.44 7.68 5.33
C TYR A 211 7.65 6.96 5.94
N PRO A 212 8.61 6.50 5.11
CA PRO A 212 9.82 5.86 5.61
C PRO A 212 10.55 6.76 6.59
N LYS A 213 10.95 6.21 7.73
CA LYS A 213 11.86 6.84 8.70
C LYS A 213 12.73 5.74 9.28
N ALA A 214 14.05 5.85 9.17
CA ALA A 214 14.96 4.84 9.68
C ALA A 214 14.66 4.57 11.17
N ASN A 215 14.61 3.28 11.51
CA ASN A 215 14.29 2.79 12.86
C ASN A 215 12.84 3.07 13.30
N ARG A 216 11.93 3.27 12.34
CA ARG A 216 10.49 3.20 12.55
C ARG A 216 9.99 1.78 12.35
N HIS A 217 9.21 1.29 13.30
CA HIS A 217 8.50 0.01 13.23
C HIS A 217 6.99 0.25 13.25
N VAL A 218 6.30 -0.19 12.20
CA VAL A 218 4.84 -0.06 12.02
C VAL A 218 4.22 -1.44 12.17
N LEU A 219 3.13 -1.53 12.93
CA LEU A 219 2.35 -2.75 13.12
C LEU A 219 0.91 -2.48 12.70
N PHE A 220 0.30 -3.48 12.07
CA PHE A 220 -1.08 -3.46 11.64
C PHE A 220 -1.61 -4.89 11.57
N ARG A 221 -2.92 -5.04 11.45
CA ARG A 221 -3.50 -6.37 11.32
C ARG A 221 -3.07 -7.05 10.02
N GLY A 222 -2.76 -8.33 10.10
CA GLY A 222 -2.23 -9.08 8.96
C GLY A 222 -3.23 -9.33 7.83
N ASP A 223 -4.53 -9.14 8.08
CA ASP A 223 -5.59 -9.26 7.09
C ASP A 223 -5.98 -7.93 6.42
N LEU A 224 -5.22 -6.84 6.64
CA LEU A 224 -5.46 -5.56 6.00
C LEU A 224 -4.75 -5.44 4.64
N ASN A 225 -5.46 -4.87 3.68
CA ASN A 225 -4.92 -4.56 2.36
C ASN A 225 -3.92 -3.41 2.46
N HIS A 226 -2.74 -3.57 1.87
CA HIS A 226 -1.71 -2.55 1.94
C HIS A 226 -0.78 -2.59 0.73
N GLY A 227 -0.11 -1.47 0.48
CA GLY A 227 0.81 -1.32 -0.64
C GLY A 227 1.81 -0.18 -0.42
N VAL A 228 2.67 0.04 -1.40
CA VAL A 228 3.58 1.21 -1.41
C VAL A 228 3.10 2.15 -2.52
N SER A 229 2.54 3.28 -2.10
CA SER A 229 1.91 4.25 -2.99
C SER A 229 2.96 5.13 -3.65
N LYS A 230 3.30 4.80 -4.89
CA LYS A 230 4.26 5.61 -5.69
C LYS A 230 3.74 7.03 -5.91
N THR A 231 2.43 7.19 -6.08
CA THR A 231 1.81 8.48 -6.38
C THR A 231 1.89 9.47 -5.20
N LEU A 232 2.17 8.98 -3.99
CA LEU A 232 2.37 9.76 -2.77
C LEU A 232 3.86 9.95 -2.41
N SER A 233 4.80 9.59 -3.28
CA SER A 233 6.22 9.87 -3.05
C SER A 233 6.48 11.37 -3.00
N LEU A 234 7.26 11.84 -2.02
CA LEU A 234 7.59 13.26 -1.85
C LEU A 234 8.72 13.72 -2.76
N ASP A 235 9.62 12.81 -3.11
CA ASP A 235 10.78 13.09 -3.94
C ASP A 235 10.78 12.16 -5.16
N GLU A 236 10.83 12.75 -6.35
CA GLU A 236 10.89 11.98 -7.60
C GLU A 236 12.29 11.39 -7.85
N ASP A 237 13.34 11.91 -7.20
CA ASP A 237 14.75 11.66 -7.52
C ASP A 237 15.59 11.10 -6.37
N GLN A 238 14.98 10.41 -5.40
CA GLN A 238 15.75 9.73 -4.35
C GLN A 238 16.63 8.63 -4.96
N PRO A 239 17.99 8.79 -4.97
CA PRO A 239 18.88 7.75 -5.45
C PRO A 239 18.97 6.58 -4.46
N ASN A 240 18.46 6.78 -3.24
CA ASN A 240 18.51 5.82 -2.16
C ASN A 240 17.35 4.84 -2.27
N SER A 241 17.65 3.56 -2.01
CA SER A 241 16.64 2.51 -1.97
C SER A 241 15.80 2.59 -0.70
N ARG A 242 14.50 2.28 -0.83
CA ARG A 242 13.61 1.94 0.29
C ARG A 242 13.97 0.54 0.75
N VAL A 243 14.55 0.42 1.94
CA VAL A 243 14.89 -0.87 2.53
C VAL A 243 14.07 -1.10 3.80
N THR A 244 13.37 -2.23 3.85
CA THR A 244 12.56 -2.63 5.00
C THR A 244 12.88 -4.04 5.46
N LEU A 245 12.90 -4.24 6.77
CA LEU A 245 12.78 -5.56 7.41
C LEU A 245 11.30 -5.77 7.74
N LEU A 246 10.69 -6.78 7.15
CA LEU A 246 9.29 -7.15 7.38
C LEU A 246 9.25 -8.37 8.29
N VAL A 247 8.32 -8.34 9.24
CA VAL A 247 8.09 -9.42 10.20
C VAL A 247 6.59 -9.62 10.37
N ASN A 248 6.11 -10.80 10.03
CA ASN A 248 4.72 -11.20 10.17
C ASN A 248 4.60 -12.22 11.29
N TRP A 249 3.61 -12.04 12.15
CA TRP A 249 3.39 -12.85 13.35
C TRP A 249 2.24 -13.81 13.13
N TRP A 250 2.51 -15.10 13.27
CA TRP A 250 1.60 -16.15 12.87
C TRP A 250 1.21 -17.08 14.01
N THR A 251 -0.04 -17.56 14.00
CA THR A 251 -0.49 -18.68 14.85
C THR A 251 0.05 -20.03 14.40
N LYS A 252 0.65 -20.11 13.21
CA LYS A 252 1.23 -21.32 12.64
C LYS A 252 2.23 -20.93 11.56
N LYS A 253 3.33 -21.68 11.43
CA LYS A 253 4.28 -21.50 10.31
C LYS A 253 3.57 -21.58 8.95
N PRO A 254 3.76 -20.59 8.05
CA PRO A 254 3.29 -20.69 6.67
C PRO A 254 3.92 -21.87 5.92
N MET A 255 3.26 -22.36 4.88
CA MET A 255 3.67 -23.55 4.15
C MET A 255 4.94 -23.35 3.32
N GLU A 256 5.69 -24.45 3.20
CA GLU A 256 6.81 -24.55 2.27
C GLU A 256 6.30 -24.67 0.82
N PRO A 257 7.06 -24.18 -0.17
CA PRO A 257 8.44 -23.66 -0.07
C PRO A 257 8.52 -22.16 0.26
N ASN A 258 7.38 -21.49 0.43
CA ASN A 258 7.36 -20.03 0.52
C ASN A 258 7.87 -19.51 1.87
N CYS A 259 7.71 -20.27 2.97
CA CYS A 259 8.30 -19.94 4.26
C CYS A 259 9.15 -21.09 4.81
N MET A 260 10.47 -20.87 4.88
CA MET A 260 11.47 -21.89 5.23
C MET A 260 12.07 -21.61 6.62
N VAL A 261 12.40 -22.65 7.37
CA VAL A 261 13.08 -22.49 8.67
C VAL A 261 14.52 -22.01 8.45
N PHE A 262 14.90 -20.90 9.08
CA PHE A 262 16.29 -20.44 9.07
C PHE A 262 17.12 -21.22 10.10
N THR A 263 17.54 -22.43 9.71
CA THR A 263 18.24 -23.38 10.60
C THR A 263 19.65 -22.91 10.97
N ASP A 264 20.22 -23.48 12.03
CA ASP A 264 21.61 -23.23 12.42
C ASP A 264 22.61 -23.57 11.32
N GLU A 265 22.33 -24.61 10.53
CA GLU A 265 23.18 -24.98 9.41
C GLU A 265 23.22 -23.87 8.37
N ILE A 266 22.06 -23.33 8.01
CA ILE A 266 21.93 -22.23 7.03
C ILE A 266 22.54 -20.96 7.59
N ALA A 267 22.28 -20.63 8.85
CA ALA A 267 22.87 -19.46 9.51
C ALA A 267 24.40 -19.56 9.54
N LYS A 268 24.98 -20.72 9.90
CA LYS A 268 26.43 -20.95 9.92
C LYS A 268 27.03 -20.85 8.51
N LYS A 269 26.42 -21.53 7.53
CA LYS A 269 26.87 -21.54 6.14
C LYS A 269 26.83 -20.13 5.52
N SER A 270 25.86 -19.32 5.92
CA SER A 270 25.68 -17.94 5.44
C SER A 270 26.46 -16.90 6.27
N GLY A 271 27.12 -17.32 7.36
CA GLY A 271 27.90 -16.44 8.23
C GLY A 271 27.07 -15.52 9.14
N PHE A 272 25.86 -15.93 9.55
CA PHE A 272 24.93 -15.22 10.45
C PHE A 272 24.85 -15.86 11.85
N VAL A 273 25.98 -16.34 12.37
CA VAL A 273 26.07 -16.83 13.75
C VAL A 273 27.22 -16.12 14.46
N TYR A 274 26.88 -15.20 15.35
CA TYR A 274 27.81 -14.42 16.18
C TYR A 274 27.13 -13.90 17.47
N PRO A 275 26.58 -14.80 18.31
CA PRO A 275 25.85 -14.43 19.53
C PRO A 275 26.69 -13.56 20.49
N ASP A 276 27.99 -13.84 20.64
CA ASP A 276 28.89 -13.04 21.50
C ASP A 276 28.97 -11.56 21.05
N LYS A 277 28.94 -11.32 19.73
CA LYS A 277 28.94 -9.95 19.19
C LYS A 277 27.62 -9.25 19.48
N VAL A 278 26.50 -9.97 19.35
CA VAL A 278 25.16 -9.45 19.69
C VAL A 278 25.12 -9.07 21.17
N ALA A 279 25.47 -10.00 22.06
CA ALA A 279 25.51 -9.80 23.50
C ALA A 279 26.36 -8.57 23.88
N LYS A 280 27.54 -8.43 23.29
CA LYS A 280 28.43 -7.28 23.53
C LYS A 280 27.82 -5.95 23.11
N VAL A 281 27.27 -5.85 21.89
CA VAL A 281 26.67 -4.60 21.39
C VAL A 281 25.42 -4.24 22.19
N VAL A 282 24.62 -5.24 22.57
CA VAL A 282 23.45 -5.05 23.42
C VAL A 282 23.87 -4.55 24.79
N GLU A 283 24.91 -5.12 25.39
CA GLU A 283 25.45 -4.68 26.68
C GLU A 283 25.95 -3.23 26.65
N THR A 284 26.68 -2.81 25.61
CA THR A 284 27.13 -1.42 25.46
C THR A 284 25.98 -0.45 25.21
N SER A 285 24.90 -0.94 24.57
CA SER A 285 23.69 -0.16 24.31
C SER A 285 22.83 0.09 25.56
N LYS A 286 23.10 -0.57 26.71
CA LYS A 286 22.30 -0.52 27.96
C LYS A 286 22.23 0.85 28.66
N SER A 287 22.73 1.93 28.07
CA SER A 287 22.52 3.29 28.58
C SER A 287 21.04 3.72 28.66
N VAL A 288 20.10 2.91 28.13
CA VAL A 288 18.63 3.12 28.18
C VAL A 288 17.92 2.09 29.10
N GLY A 289 18.66 1.30 29.87
CA GLY A 289 18.10 0.25 30.74
C GLY A 289 18.03 -1.13 30.06
N PRO A 290 17.90 -2.21 30.83
CA PRO A 290 17.95 -3.56 30.30
C PRO A 290 16.66 -3.85 29.50
N ASN A 291 16.79 -4.06 28.19
CA ASN A 291 15.82 -4.74 27.33
C ASN A 291 14.52 -4.01 26.96
N LYS A 292 14.46 -2.67 26.91
CA LYS A 292 13.23 -2.02 26.44
C LYS A 292 13.43 -1.36 25.08
N VAL A 293 12.83 -1.98 24.07
CA VAL A 293 12.39 -1.27 22.86
C VAL A 293 11.71 0.04 23.24
N ASN A 294 11.85 1.06 22.39
CA ASN A 294 10.99 2.22 22.55
C ASN A 294 9.54 1.82 22.25
N SER A 295 8.72 1.79 23.29
CA SER A 295 7.29 1.45 23.20
C SER A 295 6.40 2.69 23.23
N GLU A 296 6.98 3.90 23.14
CA GLU A 296 6.19 5.12 22.97
C GLU A 296 5.64 5.17 21.55
N THR A 297 4.31 5.24 21.44
CA THR A 297 3.64 5.34 20.15
C THR A 297 4.00 6.67 19.48
N THR A 298 4.24 6.60 18.18
CA THR A 298 4.52 7.79 17.38
C THR A 298 3.22 8.47 17.00
N PRO A 299 3.04 9.77 17.28
CA PRO A 299 1.83 10.48 16.90
C PRO A 299 1.70 10.56 15.37
N PHE A 300 0.45 10.64 14.92
CA PHE A 300 0.10 10.83 13.51
C PHE A 300 -0.68 12.12 13.32
N LEU A 301 -0.69 12.62 12.08
CA LEU A 301 -1.54 13.72 11.67
C LEU A 301 -2.83 13.16 11.05
N ASN A 302 -3.96 13.73 11.43
CA ASN A 302 -5.24 13.37 10.83
C ASN A 302 -5.43 14.10 9.50
N ILE A 303 -5.61 13.34 8.43
CA ILE A 303 -6.14 13.83 7.15
C ILE A 303 -7.62 13.46 7.15
N THR A 304 -8.43 14.41 7.60
CA THR A 304 -9.88 14.32 7.47
C THR A 304 -10.35 15.02 6.21
N ASP A 305 -11.59 14.70 5.82
CA ASP A 305 -12.28 15.33 4.71
C ASP A 305 -12.15 16.88 4.78
N PRO A 306 -11.63 17.53 3.73
CA PRO A 306 -11.68 18.97 3.65
C PRO A 306 -13.14 19.43 3.61
N LYS A 307 -13.67 19.87 4.77
CA LYS A 307 -15.02 20.47 4.90
C LYS A 307 -15.31 21.55 3.83
N ASN A 308 -14.26 22.19 3.31
CA ASN A 308 -14.31 23.04 2.13
C ASN A 308 -13.71 22.30 0.92
N LYS A 309 -14.53 22.06 -0.11
CA LYS A 309 -14.16 21.53 -1.45
C LYS A 309 -13.15 22.41 -2.22
N ASN A 310 -12.20 23.07 -1.57
CA ASN A 310 -11.14 23.80 -2.26
C ASN A 310 -10.18 22.79 -2.88
N THR A 311 -10.60 22.26 -4.04
CA THR A 311 -9.91 21.28 -4.89
C THR A 311 -8.48 21.69 -5.24
N LYS A 312 -8.09 22.94 -5.00
CA LYS A 312 -6.73 23.43 -5.24
C LYS A 312 -5.67 22.84 -4.31
N MET A 313 -6.03 22.36 -3.12
CA MET A 313 -5.07 21.76 -2.16
C MET A 313 -4.94 20.25 -2.29
N TYR A 314 -5.93 19.60 -2.89
CA TYR A 314 -5.97 18.15 -3.02
C TYR A 314 -5.62 17.74 -4.45
N THR A 315 -5.20 16.49 -4.61
CA THR A 315 -5.05 15.82 -5.90
C THR A 315 -5.64 14.44 -5.78
N ARG A 316 -6.23 13.97 -6.88
CA ARG A 316 -6.78 12.63 -6.96
C ARG A 316 -5.67 11.66 -7.30
N HIS A 317 -5.46 10.69 -6.42
CA HIS A 317 -4.53 9.59 -6.59
C HIS A 317 -5.29 8.37 -7.13
N MET A 318 -4.56 7.50 -7.82
CA MET A 318 -5.07 6.21 -8.29
C MET A 318 -4.06 5.14 -7.90
N GLU A 319 -4.55 4.08 -7.26
CA GLU A 319 -3.83 2.84 -7.07
C GLU A 319 -4.56 1.74 -7.84
N ARG A 320 -3.81 0.78 -8.38
CA ARG A 320 -4.37 -0.33 -9.15
C ARG A 320 -4.45 -1.57 -8.28
N PHE A 321 -5.64 -2.11 -8.11
CA PHE A 321 -5.88 -3.40 -7.48
C PHE A 321 -5.99 -4.49 -8.55
N PRO A 322 -5.33 -5.64 -8.39
CA PRO A 322 -5.56 -6.78 -9.27
C PRO A 322 -7.06 -7.16 -9.28
N PRO A 323 -7.66 -7.53 -10.42
CA PRO A 323 -7.02 -7.74 -11.72
C PRO A 323 -6.88 -6.50 -12.61
N ASN A 324 -7.44 -5.33 -12.26
CA ASN A 324 -7.22 -3.99 -12.87
C ASN A 324 -8.24 -2.94 -12.34
N ASP A 325 -8.74 -3.08 -11.11
CA ASP A 325 -9.67 -2.11 -10.54
C ASP A 325 -8.92 -0.88 -10.04
N GLY A 326 -9.44 0.31 -10.36
CA GLY A 326 -8.85 1.56 -9.94
C GLY A 326 -9.40 2.00 -8.59
N PHE A 327 -8.54 2.02 -7.58
CA PHE A 327 -8.82 2.65 -6.31
C PHE A 327 -8.41 4.12 -6.36
N HIS A 328 -9.40 5.02 -6.34
CA HIS A 328 -9.17 6.45 -6.46
C HIS A 328 -9.54 7.15 -5.16
N TYR A 329 -8.68 8.06 -4.74
CA TYR A 329 -8.85 8.77 -3.49
C TYR A 329 -8.19 10.14 -3.55
N ASP A 330 -8.78 11.11 -2.85
CA ASP A 330 -8.23 12.45 -2.79
C ASP A 330 -7.27 12.56 -1.59
N MET A 331 -6.09 13.15 -1.82
CA MET A 331 -5.10 13.46 -0.78
C MET A 331 -4.58 14.89 -0.95
N PRO A 332 -4.04 15.51 0.11
CA PRO A 332 -3.21 16.70 -0.05
C PRO A 332 -2.11 16.46 -1.08
N LYS A 333 -1.76 17.49 -1.85
CA LYS A 333 -0.68 17.37 -2.84
C LYS A 333 0.61 16.89 -2.16
N PRO A 334 1.44 16.05 -2.82
CA PRO A 334 2.67 15.55 -2.21
C PRO A 334 3.57 16.64 -1.61
N LYS A 335 3.69 17.80 -2.26
CA LYS A 335 4.46 18.96 -1.74
C LYS A 335 3.94 19.55 -0.41
N ASP A 336 2.69 19.27 -0.06
CA ASP A 336 2.02 19.75 1.15
C ASP A 336 2.04 18.67 2.25
N LEU A 337 2.52 17.46 1.94
CA LEU A 337 2.79 16.37 2.90
C LEU A 337 4.22 16.49 3.47
N ILE A 338 4.42 15.93 4.65
CA ILE A 338 5.65 16.07 5.44
C ILE A 338 6.40 14.73 5.44
N ALA A 339 7.69 14.79 5.12
CA ALA A 339 8.56 13.63 5.15
C ALA A 339 8.65 13.02 6.55
N HIS A 340 8.78 11.69 6.61
CA HIS A 340 8.88 10.93 7.86
C HIS A 340 7.65 11.06 8.78
N THR A 341 6.52 11.56 8.29
CA THR A 341 5.28 11.69 9.06
C THR A 341 4.38 10.47 8.91
N LEU A 342 3.57 10.23 9.94
CA LEU A 342 2.48 9.26 9.93
C LEU A 342 1.17 10.01 9.74
N TYR A 343 0.27 9.47 8.91
CA TYR A 343 -1.05 10.04 8.73
C TYR A 343 -2.13 8.99 8.97
N ALA A 344 -3.12 9.34 9.78
CA ALA A 344 -4.40 8.65 9.79
C ALA A 344 -5.32 9.34 8.79
N ILE A 345 -5.99 8.56 7.95
CA ILE A 345 -6.81 9.07 6.85
C ILE A 345 -8.23 8.58 7.05
N ASN A 346 -9.18 9.50 7.00
CA ASN A 346 -10.60 9.19 6.96
C ASN A 346 -11.22 9.92 5.77
N TRP A 347 -11.52 9.16 4.72
CA TRP A 347 -12.14 9.68 3.51
C TRP A 347 -13.65 9.71 3.65
N SER A 348 -14.23 10.88 3.44
CA SER A 348 -15.66 10.96 3.16
C SER A 348 -16.03 10.19 1.90
N TRP A 349 -17.28 9.75 1.84
CA TRP A 349 -17.81 8.95 0.74
C TRP A 349 -17.59 9.57 -0.65
N ASN A 350 -17.46 10.88 -0.78
CA ASN A 350 -17.25 11.60 -2.05
C ASN A 350 -15.77 11.88 -2.36
N HIS A 351 -14.84 11.35 -1.58
CA HIS A 351 -13.39 11.48 -1.75
C HIS A 351 -12.71 10.13 -2.00
N VAL A 352 -13.50 9.06 -2.16
CA VAL A 352 -13.01 7.70 -2.31
C VAL A 352 -13.91 6.85 -3.20
N PHE A 353 -13.32 6.20 -4.21
CA PHE A 353 -14.02 5.55 -5.31
C PHE A 353 -13.31 4.27 -5.76
N GLY A 354 -14.00 3.13 -5.78
CA GLY A 354 -13.44 1.85 -6.25
C GLY A 354 -14.12 1.23 -7.47
N THR A 355 -15.04 1.93 -8.13
CA THR A 355 -15.99 1.30 -9.08
C THR A 355 -15.74 1.58 -10.56
N VAL A 356 -14.70 2.34 -10.90
CA VAL A 356 -14.32 2.58 -12.31
C VAL A 356 -13.16 1.66 -12.67
N GLY A 357 -13.48 0.55 -13.34
CA GLY A 357 -12.48 -0.41 -13.79
C GLY A 357 -11.75 0.09 -15.05
N MET A 358 -10.49 -0.31 -15.23
CA MET A 358 -9.77 -0.06 -16.49
C MET A 358 -9.93 -1.28 -17.41
N LEU A 359 -10.74 -1.16 -18.45
CA LEU A 359 -11.01 -2.24 -19.38
C LEU A 359 -9.79 -2.53 -20.26
N ASP A 360 -9.38 -3.79 -20.24
CA ASP A 360 -8.29 -4.39 -20.99
C ASP A 360 -8.80 -5.64 -21.70
N LEU A 361 -9.13 -5.49 -22.99
CA LEU A 361 -9.66 -6.57 -23.81
C LEU A 361 -8.58 -7.56 -24.28
N TRP A 362 -7.33 -7.38 -23.85
CA TRP A 362 -6.28 -8.38 -23.99
C TRP A 362 -6.20 -9.29 -22.75
N ASN A 363 -6.79 -8.89 -21.63
CA ASN A 363 -6.86 -9.68 -20.40
C ASN A 363 -8.08 -10.62 -20.41
N GLN A 364 -7.83 -11.91 -20.67
CA GLN A 364 -8.90 -12.93 -20.74
C GLN A 364 -9.71 -13.09 -19.45
N ASN A 365 -9.09 -12.88 -18.29
CA ASN A 365 -9.81 -12.95 -17.01
C ASN A 365 -10.80 -11.79 -16.89
N GLN A 366 -10.40 -10.59 -17.31
CA GLN A 366 -11.29 -9.44 -17.30
C GLN A 366 -12.41 -9.57 -18.32
N ILE A 367 -12.11 -10.07 -19.53
CA ILE A 367 -13.15 -10.39 -20.53
C ILE A 367 -14.16 -11.38 -19.93
N SER A 368 -13.69 -12.47 -19.33
CA SER A 368 -14.59 -13.47 -18.72
C SER A 368 -15.48 -12.84 -17.64
N SER A 369 -14.91 -11.99 -16.78
CA SER A 369 -15.66 -11.27 -15.75
C SER A 369 -16.69 -10.31 -16.36
N LEU A 370 -16.29 -9.50 -17.36
CA LEU A 370 -17.13 -8.52 -18.03
C LEU A 370 -18.43 -9.14 -18.57
N PHE A 371 -18.35 -10.33 -19.16
CA PHE A 371 -19.52 -11.03 -19.72
C PHE A 371 -20.34 -11.82 -18.69
N ARG A 372 -19.78 -12.11 -17.50
CA ARG A 372 -20.51 -12.79 -16.41
C ARG A 372 -21.34 -11.82 -15.57
N ILE A 373 -20.86 -10.60 -15.39
CA ILE A 373 -21.54 -9.52 -14.65
C ILE A 373 -22.92 -9.27 -15.27
N ALA A 374 -23.96 -9.23 -14.46
CA ALA A 374 -25.35 -9.17 -14.91
C ALA A 374 -25.76 -7.77 -15.36
N GLU A 375 -25.16 -6.78 -14.72
CA GLU A 375 -25.42 -5.37 -14.85
C GLU A 375 -24.99 -4.88 -16.24
N PRO A 376 -25.71 -3.89 -16.82
CA PRO A 376 -25.22 -3.11 -17.94
C PRO A 376 -23.87 -2.46 -17.64
N LYS A 377 -23.12 -2.18 -18.71
CA LYS A 377 -21.79 -1.59 -18.64
C LYS A 377 -21.80 -0.20 -19.25
N LEU A 378 -21.35 0.79 -18.49
CA LEU A 378 -20.90 2.06 -19.02
C LEU A 378 -19.42 1.90 -19.38
N ILE A 379 -19.06 2.12 -20.65
CA ILE A 379 -17.67 2.11 -21.10
C ILE A 379 -17.35 3.49 -21.68
N VAL A 380 -16.36 4.15 -21.10
CA VAL A 380 -15.83 5.42 -21.58
C VAL A 380 -14.53 5.16 -22.33
N PHE A 381 -14.57 5.24 -23.66
CA PHE A 381 -13.39 5.12 -24.49
C PHE A 381 -12.64 6.45 -24.54
N ILE A 382 -11.32 6.38 -24.35
CA ILE A 382 -10.42 7.54 -24.26
C ILE A 382 -9.17 7.31 -25.12
N HIS A 383 -8.44 8.37 -25.44
CA HIS A 383 -7.20 8.25 -26.22
C HIS A 383 -6.14 7.51 -25.41
N ASP A 384 -5.86 8.00 -24.21
CA ASP A 384 -4.90 7.43 -23.27
C ASP A 384 -5.14 7.92 -21.84
N ASP A 385 -4.30 7.50 -20.90
CA ASP A 385 -4.46 7.80 -19.48
C ASP A 385 -4.42 9.31 -19.16
N ARG A 386 -3.89 10.18 -20.04
CA ARG A 386 -3.87 11.64 -19.83
C ARG A 386 -5.28 12.25 -19.83
N ASP A 387 -6.25 11.61 -20.50
CA ASP A 387 -7.65 12.05 -20.49
C ASP A 387 -8.31 11.84 -19.11
N LEU A 388 -7.75 10.94 -18.29
CA LEU A 388 -8.23 10.65 -16.93
C LEU A 388 -7.69 11.63 -15.90
N GLU A 389 -6.54 12.24 -16.15
CA GLU A 389 -5.77 13.00 -15.18
C GLU A 389 -6.08 14.51 -15.20
N GLY A 390 -5.67 15.22 -14.14
CA GLY A 390 -5.82 16.67 -14.01
C GLY A 390 -7.17 17.13 -13.45
N THR A 391 -7.29 18.42 -13.11
CA THR A 391 -8.48 19.01 -12.41
C THR A 391 -9.78 18.91 -13.21
N PHE A 392 -9.69 18.68 -14.52
CA PHE A 392 -10.83 18.53 -15.42
C PHE A 392 -10.82 17.18 -16.15
N GLY A 393 -9.95 16.25 -15.72
CA GLY A 393 -9.89 14.90 -16.27
C GLY A 393 -11.20 14.16 -16.03
N ILE A 394 -11.50 13.20 -16.91
CA ILE A 394 -12.77 12.45 -16.92
C ILE A 394 -13.09 11.84 -15.55
N ASN A 395 -12.06 11.37 -14.81
CA ASN A 395 -12.23 10.76 -13.49
C ASN A 395 -12.87 11.68 -12.45
N TRP A 396 -12.75 13.01 -12.57
CA TRP A 396 -13.30 13.93 -11.57
C TRP A 396 -14.81 13.84 -11.44
N TRP A 397 -15.51 13.74 -12.57
CA TRP A 397 -16.97 13.64 -12.62
C TRP A 397 -17.44 12.21 -12.85
N LEU A 398 -16.67 11.37 -13.56
CA LEU A 398 -17.08 10.00 -13.87
C LEU A 398 -17.19 9.13 -12.62
N GLN A 399 -16.32 9.34 -11.61
CA GLN A 399 -16.33 8.51 -10.40
C GLN A 399 -17.52 8.79 -9.48
N PRO A 400 -17.86 10.06 -9.16
CA PRO A 400 -19.12 10.37 -8.49
C PRO A 400 -20.34 9.81 -9.24
N LEU A 401 -20.34 9.93 -10.57
CA LEU A 401 -21.41 9.40 -11.42
C LEU A 401 -21.48 7.86 -11.36
N ALA A 402 -20.35 7.17 -11.49
CA ALA A 402 -20.25 5.71 -11.39
C ALA A 402 -20.74 5.23 -10.01
N LYS A 403 -20.37 5.93 -8.94
CA LYS A 403 -20.81 5.63 -7.57
C LYS A 403 -22.32 5.79 -7.40
N LYS A 404 -22.93 6.82 -8.01
CA LYS A 404 -24.38 7.06 -8.01
C LYS A 404 -25.19 5.90 -8.61
N TYR A 405 -24.61 5.17 -9.56
CA TYR A 405 -25.28 4.08 -10.30
C TYR A 405 -24.63 2.69 -10.04
N GLN A 406 -23.78 2.55 -9.03
CA GLN A 406 -22.94 1.36 -8.83
C GLN A 406 -23.72 0.06 -8.61
N ASP A 407 -24.96 0.15 -8.12
CA ASP A 407 -25.88 -0.97 -7.89
C ASP A 407 -26.57 -1.46 -9.17
N ARG A 408 -26.46 -0.69 -10.26
CA ARG A 408 -27.21 -0.92 -11.51
C ARG A 408 -26.36 -0.92 -12.75
N VAL A 409 -25.18 -0.29 -12.72
CA VAL A 409 -24.28 -0.16 -13.86
C VAL A 409 -22.84 -0.36 -13.41
N LYS A 410 -22.11 -1.26 -14.09
CA LYS A 410 -20.66 -1.37 -13.92
C LYS A 410 -19.96 -0.39 -14.86
N THR A 411 -19.08 0.44 -14.32
CA THR A 411 -18.42 1.50 -15.08
C THR A 411 -16.97 1.14 -15.40
N TYR A 412 -16.56 1.39 -16.64
CA TYR A 412 -15.21 1.18 -17.13
C TYR A 412 -14.69 2.39 -17.91
N THR A 413 -13.39 2.63 -17.82
CA THR A 413 -12.64 3.43 -18.79
C THR A 413 -11.82 2.50 -19.68
N ALA A 414 -11.61 2.87 -20.93
CA ALA A 414 -10.97 1.99 -21.91
C ALA A 414 -10.08 2.81 -22.86
N THR A 415 -8.76 2.62 -22.78
CA THR A 415 -7.82 3.30 -23.68
C THR A 415 -7.87 2.71 -25.08
N LYS A 416 -7.46 3.51 -26.07
CA LYS A 416 -7.32 3.05 -27.46
C LYS A 416 -6.50 1.76 -27.56
N GLU A 417 -5.33 1.73 -26.94
CA GLU A 417 -4.41 0.59 -26.99
C GLU A 417 -5.06 -0.72 -26.50
N LYS A 418 -5.90 -0.62 -25.47
CA LYS A 418 -6.44 -1.78 -24.75
C LYS A 418 -7.80 -2.25 -25.23
N ALA A 419 -8.53 -1.44 -25.99
CA ALA A 419 -9.92 -1.73 -26.31
C ALA A 419 -10.39 -1.31 -27.71
N SER A 420 -9.49 -0.93 -28.63
CA SER A 420 -9.87 -0.52 -29.99
C SER A 420 -10.53 -1.63 -30.80
N ASN A 421 -10.31 -2.90 -30.46
CA ASN A 421 -10.99 -4.04 -31.08
C ASN A 421 -12.51 -4.03 -30.84
N ALA A 422 -13.00 -3.40 -29.77
CA ALA A 422 -14.43 -3.25 -29.52
C ALA A 422 -15.07 -2.11 -30.30
N TRP A 423 -14.32 -1.21 -30.92
CA TRP A 423 -14.90 -0.03 -31.57
C TRP A 423 -15.86 -0.37 -32.71
N GLY A 424 -15.54 -1.41 -33.50
CA GLY A 424 -16.41 -1.88 -34.57
C GLY A 424 -17.80 -2.32 -34.09
N GLU A 425 -17.88 -2.87 -32.87
CA GLU A 425 -19.14 -3.31 -32.25
C GLU A 425 -20.09 -2.15 -31.90
N PHE A 426 -19.55 -0.94 -31.81
CA PHE A 426 -20.27 0.30 -31.49
C PHE A 426 -20.25 1.29 -32.67
N GLY A 427 -19.60 0.95 -33.78
CA GLY A 427 -19.37 1.86 -34.91
C GLY A 427 -18.51 3.08 -34.54
N ILE A 428 -17.66 2.97 -33.52
CA ILE A 428 -16.78 4.06 -33.05
C ILE A 428 -15.56 4.15 -33.97
N ILE A 429 -15.08 5.36 -34.20
CA ILE A 429 -13.78 5.64 -34.80
C ILE A 429 -12.92 6.50 -33.87
N GLU A 430 -11.62 6.60 -34.14
CA GLU A 430 -10.69 7.32 -33.26
C GLU A 430 -11.06 8.80 -33.05
N SER A 431 -11.59 9.47 -34.07
CA SER A 431 -12.01 10.87 -33.97
C SER A 431 -13.25 11.09 -33.09
N ASP A 432 -13.95 10.02 -32.69
CA ASP A 432 -15.09 10.10 -31.78
C ASP A 432 -14.64 10.25 -30.31
N LEU A 433 -13.38 9.95 -29.98
CA LEU A 433 -12.89 9.93 -28.60
C LEU A 433 -12.68 11.34 -28.03
N PRO A 434 -13.01 11.59 -26.74
CA PRO A 434 -13.60 10.63 -25.81
C PRO A 434 -15.11 10.39 -26.07
N ILE A 435 -15.56 9.14 -25.90
CA ILE A 435 -16.96 8.76 -26.11
C ILE A 435 -17.43 7.72 -25.09
N ALA A 436 -18.70 7.82 -24.67
CA ALA A 436 -19.33 6.88 -23.77
C ALA A 436 -20.29 5.95 -24.51
N VAL A 437 -20.32 4.69 -24.10
CA VAL A 437 -21.32 3.71 -24.54
C VAL A 437 -21.94 2.98 -23.35
N MET A 438 -23.19 2.59 -23.53
CA MET A 438 -23.88 1.65 -22.65
C MET A 438 -24.06 0.31 -23.39
N HIS A 439 -23.72 -0.79 -22.72
CA HIS A 439 -23.87 -2.14 -23.26
C HIS A 439 -24.42 -3.11 -22.21
N ASP A 440 -25.58 -3.69 -22.48
CA ASP A 440 -26.07 -4.87 -21.77
C ASP A 440 -25.66 -6.12 -22.55
N THR A 441 -24.68 -6.83 -22.02
CA THR A 441 -24.11 -8.04 -22.64
C THR A 441 -25.08 -9.23 -22.67
N LYS A 442 -26.15 -9.22 -21.87
CA LYS A 442 -27.16 -10.30 -21.87
C LYS A 442 -28.18 -10.12 -22.97
N THR A 443 -28.62 -8.88 -23.20
CA THR A 443 -29.63 -8.56 -24.21
C THR A 443 -29.01 -8.06 -25.52
N ASN A 444 -27.69 -7.83 -25.55
CA ASN A 444 -26.97 -7.16 -26.63
C ASN A 444 -27.52 -5.77 -26.96
N ARG A 445 -28.22 -5.13 -26.01
CA ARG A 445 -28.69 -3.76 -26.16
C ARG A 445 -27.50 -2.82 -26.03
N LYS A 446 -27.30 -1.98 -27.03
CA LYS A 446 -26.21 -0.98 -27.09
C LYS A 446 -26.79 0.42 -27.26
N LEU A 447 -26.17 1.41 -26.64
CA LEU A 447 -26.45 2.82 -26.87
C LEU A 447 -25.13 3.58 -26.86
N VAL A 448 -24.93 4.43 -27.86
CA VAL A 448 -23.70 5.23 -28.03
C VAL A 448 -24.05 6.68 -27.81
N LEU A 449 -23.19 7.42 -27.11
CA LEU A 449 -23.34 8.86 -26.95
C LEU A 449 -23.36 9.57 -28.31
N GLU A 450 -24.19 10.62 -28.45
CA GLU A 450 -24.30 11.36 -29.71
C GLU A 450 -22.97 12.01 -30.09
N ARG A 451 -22.50 11.74 -31.32
CA ARG A 451 -21.23 12.29 -31.83
C ARG A 451 -21.33 13.81 -31.97
N GLY A 452 -20.24 14.50 -31.64
CA GLY A 452 -20.18 15.97 -31.66
C GLY A 452 -20.88 16.65 -30.50
N SER A 453 -21.50 15.89 -29.57
CA SER A 453 -21.96 16.44 -28.29
C SER A 453 -20.76 16.81 -27.40
N VAL A 454 -20.97 17.77 -26.51
CA VAL A 454 -19.96 18.11 -25.49
C VAL A 454 -19.83 16.93 -24.53
N PHE A 455 -18.68 16.26 -24.56
CA PHE A 455 -18.42 15.13 -23.67
C PHE A 455 -18.28 15.61 -22.22
N GLY A 456 -19.12 15.08 -21.32
CA GLY A 456 -19.13 15.47 -19.91
C GLY A 456 -20.20 14.76 -19.09
N GLU A 457 -20.23 15.05 -17.78
CA GLU A 457 -21.08 14.40 -16.78
C GLU A 457 -22.56 14.35 -17.20
N ASP A 458 -23.15 15.50 -17.52
CA ASP A 458 -24.58 15.62 -17.86
C ASP A 458 -24.97 14.70 -19.02
N LYS A 459 -24.12 14.64 -20.05
CA LYS A 459 -24.38 13.87 -21.27
C LYS A 459 -24.18 12.37 -21.07
N VAL A 460 -23.23 11.98 -20.24
CA VAL A 460 -23.07 10.57 -19.85
C VAL A 460 -24.20 10.13 -18.91
N GLU A 461 -24.64 10.97 -17.98
CA GLU A 461 -25.78 10.67 -17.12
C GLU A 461 -27.08 10.56 -17.94
N GLU A 462 -27.31 11.46 -18.90
CA GLU A 462 -28.45 11.40 -19.83
C GLU A 462 -28.45 10.06 -20.62
N LEU A 463 -27.28 9.64 -21.11
CA LEU A 463 -27.09 8.35 -21.78
C LEU A 463 -27.48 7.18 -20.87
N MET A 464 -27.04 7.20 -19.60
CA MET A 464 -27.35 6.17 -18.61
C MET A 464 -28.85 6.11 -18.31
N LYS A 465 -29.48 7.27 -18.02
CA LYS A 465 -30.93 7.37 -17.75
C LYS A 465 -31.74 6.82 -18.92
N LYS A 466 -31.41 7.24 -20.15
CA LYS A 466 -32.05 6.76 -21.38
C LYS A 466 -31.88 5.25 -21.57
N PHE A 467 -30.69 4.71 -21.26
CA PHE A 467 -30.46 3.27 -21.32
C PHE A 467 -31.31 2.53 -20.27
N LEU A 468 -31.38 3.05 -19.06
CA LEU A 468 -32.12 2.45 -17.95
C LEU A 468 -33.65 2.63 -18.05
N GLY A 469 -34.14 3.42 -19.00
CA GLY A 469 -35.56 3.71 -19.18
C GLY A 469 -36.12 4.68 -18.13
N GLU A 470 -35.25 5.48 -17.52
CA GLU A 470 -35.65 6.56 -16.62
C GLU A 470 -36.14 7.75 -17.44
N SER A 471 -37.41 8.13 -17.24
CA SER A 471 -37.95 9.36 -17.79
C SER A 471 -37.15 10.55 -17.26
N SER A 472 -36.81 11.52 -18.12
CA SER A 472 -36.28 12.81 -17.68
C SER A 472 -37.35 13.49 -16.82
N SER A 473 -37.21 13.39 -15.50
CA SER A 473 -38.18 13.94 -14.54
C SER A 473 -38.22 15.47 -14.51
N ASP A 474 -37.41 16.14 -15.32
CA ASP A 474 -37.20 17.59 -15.28
C ASP A 474 -37.98 18.36 -16.39
N GLU A 475 -38.99 17.74 -17.01
CA GLU A 475 -40.00 18.45 -17.83
C GLU A 475 -41.30 18.78 -17.06
N LEU A 476 -41.23 19.00 -15.75
CA LEU A 476 -42.34 19.50 -14.92
C LEU A 476 -42.05 20.84 -14.25
#